data_AF-A0A2G6VW15-F1
#
_entry.id   AF-A0A2G6VW15-F1
#
_cell.length_a   1.000
_cell.length_b   1.000
_cell.length_c   1.000
_cell.angle_alpha   90.00
_cell.angle_beta   90.00
_cell.angle_gamma   90.00
#
_symmetry.space_group_name_H-M   'P 1'
#
loop_
_entity.id
_entity.type
_entity.pdbx_description
1 polymer ?
#
loop_
_entity_poly.entity_id
_entity_poly.type
_entity_poly.pdbx_seq_one_letter_code
_entity_poly.pdbx_strand_id
1 'polypeptide(L)'
;MLAHFNAVGYTEKSHTSVLRKFGQLTQENRLPESICFHTNGAKKHLTYHGIEKPENLQAIDLDTENPETIDNQICQFLKSTREMKLAERAPDIIKNLKLKTASGAYKKNLSPFDWQKVSSSIGITSILDILYRKRIKANYQDVDVFTYEKLKGKDVLENLCSVVDRMNLVNETYVAKAIGLDKYNEIVNNHLKRTPNTSLEKRYEIVSAIINA
;
A
#
# COMPACT_ATOMS: atom_id res chain seq x y z
N MET A 1 -5.33 -6.34 -8.16
CA MET A 1 -5.81 -6.60 -6.78
C MET A 1 -7.25 -7.12 -6.70
N LEU A 2 -8.27 -6.44 -7.27
CA LEU A 2 -9.65 -6.97 -7.23
C LEU A 2 -9.79 -8.37 -7.85
N ALA A 3 -9.06 -8.65 -8.93
CA ALA A 3 -9.02 -9.98 -9.53
C ALA A 3 -8.49 -11.05 -8.56
N HIS A 4 -7.39 -10.75 -7.84
CA HIS A 4 -6.87 -11.61 -6.76
C HIS A 4 -7.93 -11.81 -5.68
N PHE A 5 -8.57 -10.73 -5.22
CA PHE A 5 -9.58 -10.83 -4.17
C PHE A 5 -10.76 -11.71 -4.59
N ASN A 6 -11.27 -11.51 -5.81
CA ASN A 6 -12.34 -12.34 -6.36
C ASN A 6 -11.91 -13.81 -6.51
N ALA A 7 -10.69 -14.07 -7.00
CA ALA A 7 -10.16 -15.42 -7.18
C ALA A 7 -10.01 -16.19 -5.86
N VAL A 8 -9.69 -15.49 -4.77
CA VAL A 8 -9.53 -16.07 -3.42
C VAL A 8 -10.83 -16.01 -2.60
N GLY A 9 -11.91 -15.46 -3.15
CA GLY A 9 -13.25 -15.44 -2.52
C GLY A 9 -13.50 -14.27 -1.56
N TYR A 10 -12.69 -13.21 -1.60
CA TYR A 10 -12.94 -11.97 -0.86
C TYR A 10 -14.08 -11.16 -1.49
N THR A 11 -14.86 -10.47 -0.65
CA THR A 11 -16.10 -9.76 -1.07
C THR A 11 -15.92 -8.24 -1.15
N GLU A 12 -14.75 -7.73 -0.78
CA GLU A 12 -14.42 -6.32 -0.73
C GLU A 12 -14.31 -5.71 -2.13
N LYS A 13 -15.19 -4.74 -2.43
CA LYS A 13 -15.24 -4.07 -3.75
C LYS A 13 -14.84 -2.59 -3.71
N SER A 14 -14.98 -1.92 -2.57
CA SER A 14 -14.64 -0.50 -2.45
C SER A 14 -13.14 -0.31 -2.18
N HIS A 15 -12.57 0.83 -2.60
CA HIS A 15 -11.15 1.14 -2.30
C HIS A 15 -10.84 1.05 -0.80
N THR A 16 -11.72 1.60 0.04
CA THR A 16 -11.54 1.59 1.50
C THR A 16 -11.54 0.18 2.08
N SER A 17 -12.46 -0.69 1.62
CA SER A 17 -12.53 -2.07 2.09
C SER A 17 -11.34 -2.90 1.59
N VAL A 18 -10.91 -2.69 0.34
CA VAL A 18 -9.72 -3.36 -0.22
C VAL A 18 -8.45 -2.95 0.53
N LEU A 19 -8.25 -1.66 0.80
CA LEU A 19 -7.11 -1.16 1.58
C LEU A 19 -7.08 -1.79 2.99
N ARG A 20 -8.22 -1.82 3.67
CA ARG A 20 -8.32 -2.43 5.00
C ARG A 20 -8.01 -3.92 4.97
N LYS A 21 -8.55 -4.64 3.99
CA LYS A 21 -8.31 -6.09 3.85
C LYS A 21 -6.87 -6.40 3.48
N PHE A 22 -6.27 -5.65 2.56
CA PHE A 22 -4.84 -5.76 2.25
C PHE A 22 -3.99 -5.51 3.50
N GLY A 23 -4.33 -4.50 4.30
CA GLY A 23 -3.69 -4.23 5.57
C GLY A 23 -3.80 -5.41 6.54
N GLN A 24 -4.98 -6.03 6.66
CA GLN A 24 -5.13 -7.25 7.47
C GLN A 24 -4.22 -8.39 6.98
N LEU A 25 -4.20 -8.67 5.67
CA LEU A 25 -3.35 -9.72 5.10
C LEU A 25 -1.85 -9.46 5.33
N THR A 26 -1.47 -8.18 5.34
CA THR A 26 -0.10 -7.74 5.66
C THR A 26 0.24 -8.04 7.13
N GLN A 27 -0.65 -7.72 8.08
CA GLN A 27 -0.42 -8.02 9.50
C GLN A 27 -0.40 -9.51 9.81
N GLU A 28 -1.17 -10.30 9.06
CA GLU A 28 -1.24 -11.76 9.20
C GLU A 28 -0.09 -12.48 8.48
N ASN A 29 0.88 -11.75 7.89
CA ASN A 29 1.97 -12.31 7.07
C ASN A 29 1.47 -13.25 5.95
N ARG A 30 0.29 -12.94 5.39
CA ARG A 30 -0.33 -13.71 4.29
C ARG A 30 0.09 -13.22 2.92
N LEU A 31 1.01 -12.27 2.85
CA LEU A 31 1.62 -11.73 1.63
C LEU A 31 3.15 -11.90 1.74
N PRO A 32 3.91 -11.80 0.64
CA PRO A 32 5.37 -11.87 0.68
C PRO A 32 5.97 -10.79 1.58
N GLU A 33 7.02 -11.15 2.31
CA GLU A 33 7.72 -10.27 3.26
C GLU A 33 8.09 -8.91 2.65
N SER A 34 8.53 -8.90 1.39
CA SER A 34 8.92 -7.70 0.64
C SER A 34 7.83 -6.63 0.51
N ILE A 35 6.56 -6.97 0.78
CA ILE A 35 5.43 -6.03 0.74
C ILE A 35 4.63 -6.01 2.06
N CYS A 36 5.10 -6.71 3.10
CA CYS A 36 4.45 -6.79 4.41
C CYS A 36 4.87 -5.69 5.39
N PHE A 37 5.73 -4.76 4.97
CA PHE A 37 6.07 -3.61 5.79
C PHE A 37 4.86 -2.68 5.99
N HIS A 38 4.69 -2.18 7.22
CA HIS A 38 3.58 -1.31 7.55
C HIS A 38 3.84 -0.47 8.80
N THR A 39 2.98 0.55 8.99
CA THR A 39 2.95 1.35 10.21
C THR A 39 1.57 1.37 10.86
N ASN A 40 1.56 1.49 12.18
CA ASN A 40 0.38 1.66 13.00
C ASN A 40 0.62 2.73 14.08
N GLY A 41 -0.44 3.10 14.80
CA GLY A 41 -0.38 4.02 15.92
C GLY A 41 -0.91 5.41 15.61
N ALA A 42 -0.96 6.22 16.66
CA ALA A 42 -1.37 7.62 16.63
C ALA A 42 -0.21 8.53 16.19
N LYS A 43 -0.51 9.77 15.80
CA LYS A 43 0.46 10.73 15.22
C LYS A 43 1.81 10.84 15.94
N LYS A 44 1.83 10.77 17.27
CA LYS A 44 3.05 10.89 18.08
C LYS A 44 3.68 9.56 18.52
N HIS A 45 3.00 8.44 18.28
CA HIS A 45 3.39 7.12 18.76
C HIS A 45 3.19 6.11 17.62
N LEU A 46 3.99 6.28 16.57
CA LEU A 46 3.99 5.36 15.44
C LEU A 46 4.89 4.17 15.72
N THR A 47 4.44 2.99 15.31
CA THR A 47 5.21 1.75 15.31
C THR A 47 5.39 1.26 13.89
N TYR A 48 6.57 0.77 13.56
CA TYR A 48 6.91 0.18 12.27
C TYR A 48 7.03 -1.34 12.41
N HIS A 49 6.60 -2.07 11.39
CA HIS A 49 6.56 -3.53 11.36
C HIS A 49 7.04 -4.00 9.99
N GLY A 50 7.86 -5.04 9.95
CA GLY A 50 8.47 -5.53 8.70
C GLY A 50 9.48 -4.55 8.07
N ILE A 51 9.90 -3.54 8.82
CA ILE A 51 10.92 -2.56 8.45
C ILE A 51 11.46 -1.88 9.71
N GLU A 52 12.74 -1.53 9.73
CA GLU A 52 13.37 -0.82 10.83
C GLU A 52 13.43 0.69 10.53
N LYS A 53 13.25 1.52 11.56
CA LYS A 53 13.43 2.96 11.44
C LYS A 53 14.78 3.35 12.03
N PRO A 54 15.74 3.79 11.21
CA PRO A 54 17.03 4.29 11.71
C PRO A 54 16.86 5.54 12.58
N GLU A 55 17.67 5.66 13.64
CA GLU A 55 17.50 6.71 14.67
C GLU A 55 18.16 8.05 14.30
N ASN A 56 19.05 8.11 13.30
CA ASN A 56 19.89 9.28 13.02
C ASN A 56 19.95 9.72 11.54
N LEU A 57 18.93 9.41 10.75
CA LEU A 57 18.87 9.80 9.33
C LEU A 57 17.81 10.87 9.07
N GLN A 58 18.19 11.90 8.30
CA GLN A 58 17.25 12.92 7.85
C GLN A 58 16.46 12.40 6.65
N ALA A 59 15.28 12.99 6.43
CA ALA A 59 14.43 12.62 5.30
C ALA A 59 15.03 12.99 3.92
N ILE A 60 16.09 13.79 3.88
CA ILE A 60 16.79 14.14 2.64
C ILE A 60 17.93 13.15 2.32
N ASP A 61 18.34 12.36 3.30
CA ASP A 61 19.41 11.39 3.14
C ASP A 61 18.85 10.18 2.38
N LEU A 62 19.21 10.09 1.11
CA LEU A 62 18.93 8.93 0.26
C LEU A 62 20.20 8.56 -0.49
N ASP A 63 20.73 7.39 -0.14
CA ASP A 63 21.80 6.70 -0.86
C ASP A 63 21.27 5.31 -1.25
N THR A 64 21.12 5.07 -2.55
CA THR A 64 20.53 3.82 -3.05
C THR A 64 21.40 2.59 -2.81
N GLU A 65 22.66 2.78 -2.42
CA GLU A 65 23.57 1.70 -2.03
C GLU A 65 23.55 1.43 -0.52
N ASN A 66 22.86 2.27 0.26
CA ASN A 66 22.74 2.13 1.71
C ASN A 66 21.30 1.74 2.12
N PRO A 67 21.06 0.48 2.53
CA PRO A 67 19.75 -0.02 2.95
C PRO A 67 19.09 0.80 4.06
N GLU A 68 19.85 1.33 5.02
CA GLU A 68 19.28 2.12 6.12
C GLU A 68 18.64 3.41 5.61
N THR A 69 19.27 4.08 4.64
CA THR A 69 18.70 5.32 4.07
C THR A 69 17.43 5.02 3.29
N ILE A 70 17.38 3.87 2.58
CA ILE A 70 16.18 3.40 1.89
C ILE A 70 15.06 3.12 2.89
N ASP A 71 15.37 2.40 3.97
CA ASP A 71 14.40 2.06 5.01
C ASP A 71 13.86 3.29 5.72
N ASN A 72 14.73 4.27 5.99
CA ASN A 72 14.29 5.57 6.49
C ASN A 72 13.30 6.23 5.53
N GLN A 73 13.58 6.28 4.22
CA GLN A 73 12.65 6.86 3.24
C GLN A 73 11.30 6.15 3.23
N ILE A 74 11.28 4.81 3.26
CA ILE A 74 10.05 4.02 3.33
C ILE A 74 9.30 4.35 4.63
N CYS A 75 9.98 4.41 5.77
CA CYS A 75 9.41 4.80 7.05
C CYS A 75 8.82 6.23 7.05
N GLN A 76 9.44 7.18 6.35
CA GLN A 76 8.89 8.53 6.18
C GLN A 76 7.64 8.54 5.28
N PHE A 77 7.62 7.73 4.21
CA PHE A 77 6.42 7.57 3.38
C PHE A 77 5.25 6.97 4.16
N LEU A 78 5.51 5.93 4.95
CA LEU A 78 4.53 5.31 5.84
C LEU A 78 4.00 6.32 6.87
N LYS A 79 4.90 7.03 7.56
CA LYS A 79 4.55 8.06 8.55
C LYS A 79 3.67 9.14 7.94
N SER A 80 4.13 9.80 6.88
CA SER A 80 3.39 10.91 6.29
C SER A 80 2.03 10.47 5.74
N THR A 81 1.93 9.26 5.21
CA THR A 81 0.66 8.68 4.73
C THR A 81 -0.27 8.37 5.91
N ARG A 82 0.27 7.84 7.02
CA ARG A 82 -0.50 7.57 8.23
C ARG A 82 -1.05 8.84 8.85
N GLU A 83 -0.22 9.88 8.99
CA GLU A 83 -0.62 11.17 9.56
C GLU A 83 -1.71 11.85 8.74
N MET A 84 -1.61 11.81 7.41
CA MET A 84 -2.64 12.30 6.49
C MET A 84 -3.96 11.53 6.68
N LYS A 85 -3.92 10.19 6.65
CA LYS A 85 -5.11 9.36 6.88
C LYS A 85 -5.77 9.64 8.23
N LEU A 86 -4.97 9.81 9.28
CA LEU A 86 -5.47 10.15 10.63
C LEU A 86 -6.21 11.49 10.62
N ALA A 87 -5.61 12.52 10.01
CA ALA A 87 -6.21 13.85 9.94
C ALA A 87 -7.51 13.86 9.12
N GLU A 88 -7.52 13.21 7.96
CA GLU A 88 -8.69 13.15 7.08
C GLU A 88 -9.85 12.36 7.69
N ARG A 89 -9.58 11.24 8.37
CA ARG A 89 -10.63 10.34 8.90
C ARG A 89 -11.09 10.72 10.31
N ALA A 90 -10.31 11.50 11.05
CA ALA A 90 -10.66 11.88 12.42
C ALA A 90 -12.06 12.50 12.55
N PRO A 91 -12.50 13.47 11.71
CA PRO A 91 -13.82 14.08 11.84
C PRO A 91 -14.98 13.08 11.78
N ASP A 92 -14.92 12.14 10.82
CA ASP A 92 -15.95 11.12 10.65
C ASP A 92 -15.93 10.11 11.80
N ILE A 93 -14.73 9.70 12.23
CA ILE A 93 -14.58 8.73 13.32
C ILE A 93 -15.01 9.33 14.67
N ILE A 94 -14.74 10.61 14.92
CA ILE A 94 -15.22 11.32 16.12
C ILE A 94 -16.74 11.26 16.22
N LYS A 95 -17.44 11.50 15.10
CA LYS A 95 -18.90 11.42 15.03
C LYS A 95 -19.38 9.98 15.26
N ASN A 96 -18.78 9.02 14.57
CA ASN A 96 -19.17 7.60 14.66
C ASN A 96 -18.95 7.01 16.06
N LEU A 97 -17.82 7.33 16.70
CA LEU A 97 -17.48 6.89 18.06
C LEU A 97 -18.11 7.77 19.15
N LYS A 98 -18.92 8.77 18.77
CA LYS A 98 -19.57 9.73 19.67
C LYS A 98 -18.60 10.35 20.69
N LEU A 99 -17.38 10.70 20.25
CA LEU A 99 -16.38 11.31 21.13
C LEU A 99 -16.78 12.75 21.47
N LYS A 100 -17.36 12.93 22.65
CA LYS A 100 -17.93 14.20 23.11
C LYS A 100 -17.16 14.80 24.29
N THR A 101 -17.26 16.11 24.45
CA THR A 101 -16.83 16.87 25.62
C THR A 101 -17.84 16.69 26.76
N ALA A 102 -17.49 17.12 27.97
CA ALA A 102 -18.43 17.16 29.10
C ALA A 102 -19.70 17.97 28.80
N SER A 103 -19.60 18.99 27.93
CA SER A 103 -20.73 19.80 27.45
C SER A 103 -21.58 19.14 26.35
N GLY A 104 -21.26 17.89 25.95
CA GLY A 104 -22.03 17.15 24.95
C GLY A 104 -21.70 17.46 23.48
N ALA A 105 -20.81 18.43 23.21
CA ALA A 105 -20.32 18.75 21.87
C ALA A 105 -19.27 17.74 21.40
N TYR A 106 -19.11 17.53 20.09
CA TYR A 106 -18.04 16.68 19.57
C TYR A 106 -16.65 17.29 19.86
N LYS A 107 -15.71 16.45 20.29
CA LYS A 107 -14.34 16.89 20.59
C LYS A 107 -13.67 17.43 19.33
N LYS A 108 -13.12 18.65 19.41
CA LYS A 108 -12.24 19.23 18.38
C LYS A 108 -10.76 18.89 18.62
N ASN A 109 -10.36 18.88 19.89
CA ASN A 109 -9.04 18.47 20.33
C ASN A 109 -9.11 17.06 20.92
N LEU A 110 -8.31 16.16 20.37
CA LEU A 110 -8.27 14.76 20.78
C LEU A 110 -7.12 14.51 21.76
N SER A 111 -7.43 13.84 22.87
CA SER A 111 -6.41 13.32 23.78
C SER A 111 -5.61 12.18 23.11
N PRO A 112 -4.45 11.77 23.67
CA PRO A 112 -3.73 10.59 23.18
C PRO A 112 -4.60 9.33 23.11
N PHE A 113 -5.49 9.15 24.10
CA PHE A 113 -6.43 8.04 24.13
C PHE A 113 -7.48 8.12 23.02
N ASP A 114 -8.02 9.31 22.74
CA ASP A 114 -8.95 9.51 21.62
C ASP A 114 -8.26 9.22 20.28
N TRP A 115 -7.01 9.67 20.12
CA TRP A 115 -6.21 9.36 18.92
C TRP A 115 -5.93 7.88 18.75
N GLN A 116 -5.76 7.12 19.83
CA GLN A 116 -5.62 5.67 19.75
C GLN A 116 -6.90 5.00 19.25
N LYS A 117 -8.08 5.48 19.67
CA LYS A 117 -9.37 5.00 19.15
C LYS A 117 -9.53 5.31 17.66
N VAL A 118 -9.17 6.52 17.24
CA VAL A 118 -9.17 6.92 15.82
C VAL A 118 -8.23 6.03 15.02
N SER A 119 -7.00 5.87 15.50
CA SER A 119 -5.97 4.99 14.91
C SER A 119 -6.49 3.57 14.68
N SER A 120 -7.11 2.98 15.70
CA SER A 120 -7.64 1.62 15.68
C SER A 120 -8.78 1.46 14.66
N SER A 121 -9.60 2.49 14.47
CA SER A 121 -10.73 2.46 13.52
C SER A 121 -10.30 2.52 12.06
N ILE A 122 -9.11 3.08 11.78
CA ILE A 122 -8.55 3.18 10.42
C ILE A 122 -7.86 1.88 10.02
N GLY A 123 -7.30 1.12 10.98
CA GLY A 123 -6.39 0.01 10.72
C GLY A 123 -4.98 0.48 10.39
N ILE A 124 -4.13 -0.43 9.91
CA ILE A 124 -2.73 -0.10 9.58
C ILE A 124 -2.58 0.76 8.32
N THR A 125 -1.35 1.19 8.03
CA THR A 125 -0.96 1.85 6.79
C THR A 125 0.16 1.07 6.13
N SER A 126 -0.07 0.63 4.89
CA SER A 126 0.76 -0.29 4.11
C SER A 126 1.25 0.35 2.80
N ILE A 127 2.03 -0.38 2.01
CA ILE A 127 2.43 0.06 0.66
C ILE A 127 1.24 0.41 -0.24
N LEU A 128 0.11 -0.29 -0.10
CA LEU A 128 -1.07 -0.03 -0.91
C LEU A 128 -1.70 1.33 -0.57
N ASP A 129 -1.63 1.76 0.69
CA ASP A 129 -2.07 3.09 1.11
C ASP A 129 -1.19 4.20 0.51
N ILE A 130 0.12 3.95 0.41
CA ILE A 130 1.07 4.88 -0.24
C ILE A 130 0.71 5.05 -1.72
N LEU A 131 0.50 3.95 -2.44
CA LEU A 131 0.10 3.95 -3.86
C LEU A 131 -1.25 4.65 -4.05
N TYR A 132 -2.22 4.39 -3.17
CA TYR A 132 -3.54 5.03 -3.22
C TYR A 132 -3.45 6.54 -3.00
N ARG A 133 -2.63 6.98 -2.04
CA ARG A 133 -2.36 8.42 -1.80
C ARG A 133 -1.72 9.07 -3.03
N LYS A 134 -0.76 8.42 -3.68
CA LYS A 134 -0.12 8.93 -4.91
C LYS A 134 -1.13 9.11 -6.05
N ARG A 135 -2.04 8.15 -6.23
CA ARG A 135 -3.13 8.27 -7.21
C ARG A 135 -4.00 9.51 -6.95
N ILE A 136 -4.40 9.75 -5.69
CA ILE A 136 -5.20 10.94 -5.34
C ILE A 136 -4.41 12.22 -5.66
N LYS A 137 -3.14 12.28 -5.23
CA LYS A 137 -2.29 13.46 -5.44
C LYS A 137 -2.16 13.83 -6.93
N ALA A 138 -1.93 12.82 -7.78
CA ALA A 138 -1.85 13.01 -9.23
C ALA A 138 -3.16 13.52 -9.86
N ASN A 139 -4.31 13.18 -9.28
CA ASN A 139 -5.62 13.52 -9.84
C ASN A 139 -6.16 14.88 -9.41
N TYR A 140 -5.74 15.43 -8.26
CA TYR A 140 -6.51 16.51 -7.63
C TYR A 140 -5.73 17.77 -7.23
N GLN A 141 -4.40 17.74 -6.97
CA GLN A 141 -3.81 18.86 -6.22
C GLN A 141 -2.38 19.33 -6.53
N ASP A 142 -1.61 18.71 -7.42
CA ASP A 142 -0.19 19.11 -7.57
C ASP A 142 0.39 18.90 -8.99
N VAL A 143 -0.28 19.39 -10.04
CA VAL A 143 0.31 19.37 -11.39
C VAL A 143 1.64 20.13 -11.43
N ASP A 144 1.76 21.19 -10.63
CA ASP A 144 2.95 22.06 -10.58
C ASP A 144 4.20 21.35 -10.05
N VAL A 145 4.03 20.30 -9.23
CA VAL A 145 5.16 19.46 -8.80
C VAL A 145 5.70 18.65 -9.98
N PHE A 146 4.83 18.27 -10.93
CA PHE A 146 5.22 17.54 -12.13
C PHE A 146 5.84 18.43 -13.21
N THR A 147 5.68 19.75 -13.12
CA THR A 147 6.31 20.74 -14.01
C THR A 147 7.60 21.32 -13.44
N TYR A 148 7.99 20.93 -12.22
CA TYR A 148 9.24 21.37 -11.60
C TYR A 148 10.46 20.90 -12.41
N GLU A 149 11.31 21.85 -12.79
CA GLU A 149 12.45 21.61 -13.71
C GLU A 149 13.44 20.53 -13.25
N LYS A 150 13.59 20.33 -11.93
CA LYS A 150 14.51 19.31 -11.39
C LYS A 150 13.83 17.97 -11.13
N LEU A 151 12.52 17.87 -11.36
CA LEU A 151 11.83 16.59 -11.26
C LEU A 151 12.25 15.71 -12.42
N LYS A 152 12.90 14.58 -12.10
CA LYS A 152 13.16 13.51 -13.07
C LYS A 152 11.89 12.69 -13.29
N GLY A 153 10.93 13.25 -14.03
CA GLY A 153 9.60 12.65 -14.22
C GLY A 153 9.64 11.23 -14.80
N LYS A 154 10.56 10.98 -15.74
CA LYS A 154 10.79 9.65 -16.32
C LYS A 154 11.20 8.64 -15.24
N ASP A 155 12.22 8.95 -14.45
CA ASP A 155 12.72 8.07 -13.38
C ASP A 155 11.62 7.78 -12.36
N VAL A 156 10.80 8.78 -12.01
CA VAL A 156 9.67 8.59 -11.10
C VAL A 156 8.65 7.61 -11.68
N LEU A 157 8.33 7.74 -12.97
CA LEU A 157 7.38 6.86 -13.64
C LEU A 157 7.92 5.43 -13.76
N GLU A 158 9.17 5.26 -14.18
CA GLU A 158 9.81 3.95 -14.34
C GLU A 158 9.88 3.20 -13.00
N ASN A 159 10.27 3.89 -11.94
CA ASN A 159 10.29 3.30 -10.59
C ASN A 159 8.88 2.95 -10.09
N LEU A 160 7.88 3.80 -10.37
CA LEU A 160 6.49 3.50 -10.02
C LEU A 160 5.98 2.26 -10.79
N CYS A 161 6.29 2.16 -12.07
CA CYS A 161 5.97 0.98 -12.88
C CYS A 161 6.60 -0.28 -12.29
N SER A 162 7.87 -0.22 -11.86
CA SER A 162 8.55 -1.35 -11.21
C SER A 162 7.86 -1.80 -9.91
N VAL A 163 7.46 -0.85 -9.05
CA VAL A 163 6.72 -1.17 -7.82
C VAL A 163 5.36 -1.81 -8.13
N VAL A 164 4.62 -1.25 -9.09
CA VAL A 164 3.30 -1.78 -9.48
C VAL A 164 3.43 -3.15 -10.15
N ASP A 165 4.46 -3.36 -10.95
CA ASP A 165 4.78 -4.65 -11.58
C ASP A 165 5.02 -5.73 -10.53
N ARG A 166 5.82 -5.43 -9.50
CA ARG A 166 6.05 -6.35 -8.37
C ARG A 166 4.76 -6.65 -7.62
N MET A 167 3.91 -5.65 -7.39
CA MET A 167 2.60 -5.85 -6.76
C MET A 167 1.67 -6.71 -7.62
N ASN A 168 1.71 -6.56 -8.94
CA ASN A 168 0.92 -7.38 -9.86
C ASN A 168 1.42 -8.82 -9.89
N LEU A 169 2.73 -9.05 -9.93
CA LEU A 169 3.31 -10.40 -9.84
C LEU A 169 2.82 -11.15 -8.60
N VAL A 170 2.81 -10.50 -7.44
CA VAL A 170 2.27 -11.12 -6.21
C VAL A 170 0.80 -11.51 -6.43
N ASN A 171 -0.03 -10.57 -6.86
CA ASN A 171 -1.45 -10.83 -7.09
C ASN A 171 -1.70 -11.95 -8.12
N GLU A 172 -0.95 -11.96 -9.22
CA GLU A 172 -1.03 -12.97 -10.27
C GLU A 172 -0.62 -14.34 -9.76
N THR A 173 0.40 -14.41 -8.92
CA THR A 173 0.83 -15.66 -8.26
C THR A 173 -0.30 -16.22 -7.38
N TYR A 174 -0.97 -15.38 -6.59
CA TYR A 174 -2.13 -15.84 -5.80
C TYR A 174 -3.31 -16.27 -6.69
N VAL A 175 -3.58 -15.55 -7.78
CA VAL A 175 -4.64 -15.94 -8.74
C VAL A 175 -4.31 -17.29 -9.36
N ALA A 176 -3.11 -17.46 -9.90
CA ALA A 176 -2.66 -18.70 -10.52
C ALA A 176 -2.68 -19.87 -9.53
N LYS A 177 -2.26 -19.65 -8.27
CA LYS A 177 -2.36 -20.65 -7.20
C LYS A 177 -3.82 -21.01 -6.86
N ALA A 178 -4.73 -20.04 -6.90
CA ALA A 178 -6.15 -20.27 -6.58
C ALA A 178 -6.90 -21.00 -7.71
N ILE A 179 -6.61 -20.68 -8.98
CA ILE A 179 -7.32 -21.29 -10.13
C ILE A 179 -6.62 -22.55 -10.68
N GLY A 180 -5.36 -22.77 -10.33
CA GLY A 180 -4.49 -23.83 -10.86
C GLY A 180 -3.67 -23.38 -12.07
N LEU A 181 -2.45 -23.91 -12.19
CA LEU A 181 -1.51 -23.56 -13.28
C LEU A 181 -2.05 -23.90 -14.67
N ASP A 182 -2.82 -24.99 -14.82
CA ASP A 182 -3.40 -25.38 -16.11
C ASP A 182 -4.37 -24.32 -16.64
N LYS A 183 -5.29 -23.84 -15.78
CA LYS A 183 -6.24 -22.79 -16.14
C LYS A 183 -5.53 -21.45 -16.37
N TYR A 184 -4.50 -21.16 -15.58
CA TYR A 184 -3.70 -19.96 -15.79
C TYR A 184 -2.97 -19.99 -17.15
N ASN A 185 -2.37 -21.12 -17.51
CA ASN A 185 -1.73 -21.34 -18.81
C ASN A 185 -2.74 -21.22 -19.96
N GLU A 186 -3.95 -21.75 -19.81
CA GLU A 186 -5.03 -21.59 -20.80
C GLU A 186 -5.33 -20.09 -21.05
N ILE A 187 -5.48 -19.30 -19.98
CA ILE A 187 -5.72 -17.85 -20.08
C ILE A 187 -4.57 -17.15 -20.82
N VAL A 188 -3.31 -17.48 -20.45
CA VAL A 188 -2.11 -16.92 -21.08
C VAL A 188 -2.08 -17.25 -22.58
N ASN A 189 -2.25 -18.52 -22.94
CA ASN A 189 -2.23 -18.96 -24.34
C ASN A 189 -3.36 -18.33 -25.15
N ASN A 190 -4.56 -18.18 -24.57
CA ASN A 190 -5.68 -17.53 -25.23
C ASN A 190 -5.41 -16.03 -25.51
N HIS A 191 -4.66 -15.34 -24.64
CA HIS A 191 -4.19 -13.98 -24.91
C HIS A 191 -3.13 -13.95 -26.01
N LEU A 192 -2.09 -14.78 -25.90
CA LEU A 192 -0.95 -14.80 -26.84
C LEU A 192 -1.35 -15.14 -28.27
N LYS A 193 -2.36 -16.00 -28.45
CA LYS A 193 -2.96 -16.29 -29.78
C LYS A 193 -3.50 -15.04 -30.48
N ARG A 194 -3.96 -14.04 -29.72
CA ARG A 194 -4.59 -12.82 -30.24
C ARG A 194 -3.62 -11.64 -30.30
N THR A 195 -2.63 -11.62 -29.41
CA THR A 195 -1.71 -10.50 -29.27
C THR A 195 -0.35 -11.02 -28.80
N PRO A 196 0.71 -10.94 -29.64
CA PRO A 196 2.06 -11.26 -29.21
C PRO A 196 2.46 -10.40 -27.99
N ASN A 197 2.90 -11.04 -26.91
CA ASN A 197 3.23 -10.36 -25.67
C ASN A 197 4.34 -11.09 -24.92
N THR A 198 5.59 -10.73 -25.22
CA THR A 198 6.79 -11.34 -24.61
C THR A 198 6.89 -11.09 -23.10
N SER A 199 6.28 -10.00 -22.60
CA SER A 199 6.23 -9.74 -21.16
C SER A 199 5.32 -10.74 -20.44
N LEU A 200 4.23 -11.16 -21.06
CA LEU A 200 3.31 -12.14 -20.49
C LEU A 200 3.92 -13.55 -20.47
N GLU A 201 4.66 -13.92 -21.51
CA GLU A 201 5.40 -15.19 -21.56
C GLU A 201 6.39 -15.30 -20.40
N LYS A 202 7.26 -14.30 -20.24
CA LYS A 202 8.20 -14.21 -19.10
C LYS A 202 7.47 -14.21 -17.76
N ARG A 203 6.33 -13.53 -17.68
CA ARG A 203 5.52 -13.50 -16.45
C ARG A 203 5.01 -14.89 -16.09
N TYR A 204 4.52 -15.66 -17.06
CA TYR A 204 4.05 -17.03 -16.85
C TYR A 204 5.16 -17.93 -16.33
N GLU A 205 6.37 -17.85 -16.90
CA GLU A 205 7.54 -18.59 -16.44
C GLU A 205 7.86 -18.28 -14.97
N ILE A 206 7.91 -17.00 -14.61
CA ILE A 206 8.18 -16.55 -13.24
C ILE A 206 7.10 -17.06 -12.28
N VAL A 207 5.81 -16.89 -12.62
CA VAL A 207 4.69 -17.33 -11.76
C VAL A 207 4.71 -18.84 -11.56
N SER A 208 4.98 -19.59 -12.63
CA SER A 208 5.06 -21.06 -12.59
C SER A 208 6.23 -21.52 -11.73
N ALA A 209 7.39 -20.88 -11.85
CA ALA A 209 8.55 -21.15 -11.01
C ALA A 209 8.26 -20.89 -9.52
N ILE A 210 7.61 -19.78 -9.19
CA ILE A 210 7.25 -19.45 -7.80
C ILE A 210 6.25 -20.45 -7.21
N ILE A 211 5.27 -20.92 -7.98
CA ILE A 211 4.25 -21.86 -7.49
C ILE A 211 4.81 -23.27 -7.28
N ASN A 212 5.78 -23.67 -8.10
CA ASN A 212 6.39 -25.00 -8.06
C ASN A 212 7.60 -25.09 -7.11
N ALA A 213 8.08 -23.97 -6.58
CA ALA A 213 9.13 -23.92 -5.55
C ALA A 213 8.57 -24.28 -4.16
#